data_AF-B1WPR1-F1
#
_entry.id   AF-B1WPR1-F1
#
_cell.length_a   1.000
_cell.length_b   1.000
_cell.length_c   1.000
_cell.angle_alpha   90.00
_cell.angle_beta   90.00
_cell.angle_gamma   90.00
#
_symmetry.space_group_name_H-M   'P 1'
#
loop_
_entity.id
_entity.type
_entity.pdbx_description
1 polymer ?
#
loop_
_entity_poly.entity_id
_entity_poly.type
_entity_poly.pdbx_seq_one_letter_code
_entity_poly.pdbx_strand_id
1 'polypeptide(L)'
;MLPLTVKILCTEAEQFSISESQHKESSLYGVTDGKAVGTYLEHKFKRYLKGKYDFIEGSSASGIDFPDLLVDMKVTSIKQPQSSCPYKSARQKIFGLGYSLIIFVYNKIDDSKEKIAQLNIQNTIYVSAERTADFQMTRGINQILDNEGNQDDIIAFLFDRNLPVDEIEAANLAEEIIHNPPKQGFLTISNALQWRLQYRRVISLAGQEEGLIDIYRAN
;
A
#
# COMPACT_ATOMS: atom_id res chain seq x y z
N MET A 1 13.36 -24.67 7.59
CA MET A 1 12.14 -24.25 6.85
C MET A 1 12.57 -23.64 5.52
N LEU A 2 11.68 -23.58 4.53
CA LEU A 2 12.00 -22.92 3.25
C LEU A 2 11.99 -21.40 3.44
N PRO A 3 12.87 -20.64 2.77
CA PRO A 3 12.86 -19.18 2.85
C PRO A 3 11.61 -18.62 2.18
N LEU A 4 10.99 -17.62 2.81
CA LEU A 4 9.88 -16.89 2.20
C LEU A 4 10.41 -16.05 1.03
N THR A 5 9.71 -16.04 -0.09
CA THR A 5 9.99 -15.18 -1.25
C THR A 5 8.75 -14.37 -1.60
N VAL A 6 8.87 -13.27 -2.35
CA VAL A 6 7.71 -12.49 -2.80
C VAL A 6 6.68 -13.34 -3.55
N LYS A 7 7.14 -14.27 -4.41
CA LYS A 7 6.25 -15.18 -5.14
C LYS A 7 5.47 -16.09 -4.18
N ILE A 8 6.16 -16.70 -3.20
CA ILE A 8 5.52 -17.54 -2.19
C ILE A 8 4.57 -16.72 -1.33
N LEU A 9 4.97 -15.51 -0.91
CA LEU A 9 4.13 -14.59 -0.15
C LEU A 9 2.81 -14.31 -0.88
N CYS A 10 2.86 -14.04 -2.19
CA CYS A 10 1.65 -13.81 -3.00
C CYS A 10 0.77 -15.06 -3.05
N THR A 11 1.34 -16.24 -3.31
CA THR A 11 0.59 -17.51 -3.33
C THR A 11 -0.05 -17.81 -1.97
N GLU A 12 0.69 -17.62 -0.87
CA GLU A 12 0.17 -17.85 0.48
C GLU A 12 -0.89 -16.81 0.87
N ALA A 13 -0.77 -15.57 0.39
CA ALA A 13 -1.78 -14.54 0.60
C ALA A 13 -3.09 -14.85 -0.12
N GLU A 14 -3.06 -15.42 -1.33
CA GLU A 14 -4.26 -15.91 -2.02
C GLU A 14 -4.97 -16.99 -1.21
N GLN A 15 -4.23 -18.03 -0.79
CA GLN A 15 -4.79 -19.13 0.01
C GLN A 15 -5.34 -18.64 1.36
N PHE A 16 -4.60 -17.73 2.00
CA PHE A 16 -5.04 -17.10 3.24
C PHE A 16 -6.34 -16.33 3.04
N SER A 17 -6.47 -15.54 1.97
CA SER A 17 -7.68 -14.77 1.67
C SER A 17 -8.91 -15.64 1.47
N ILE A 18 -8.76 -16.79 0.81
CA ILE A 18 -9.85 -17.77 0.63
C ILE A 18 -10.27 -18.33 1.99
N SER A 19 -9.30 -18.76 2.80
CA SER A 19 -9.56 -19.37 4.11
C SER A 19 -10.14 -18.37 5.13
N GLU A 20 -9.60 -17.15 5.19
CA GLU A 20 -10.05 -16.11 6.12
C GLU A 20 -11.45 -15.64 5.79
N SER A 21 -11.78 -15.57 4.49
CA SER A 21 -13.13 -15.24 4.04
C SER A 21 -14.18 -16.21 4.52
N GLN A 22 -13.83 -17.42 4.96
CA GLN A 22 -14.75 -18.42 5.54
C GLN A 22 -14.65 -18.51 7.07
N HIS A 23 -13.66 -17.84 7.67
CA HIS A 23 -13.39 -17.92 9.09
C HIS A 23 -14.38 -17.09 9.90
N LYS A 24 -14.98 -17.71 10.91
CA LYS A 24 -15.86 -17.06 11.87
C LYS A 24 -15.05 -16.66 13.10
N GLU A 25 -14.99 -15.36 13.38
CA GLU A 25 -14.17 -14.81 14.44
C GLU A 25 -15.02 -14.08 15.48
N SER A 26 -15.17 -14.67 16.67
CA SER A 26 -15.94 -14.08 17.76
C SER A 26 -15.25 -12.86 18.36
N SER A 27 -13.91 -12.81 18.39
CA SER A 27 -13.16 -11.69 18.99
C SER A 27 -13.32 -10.38 18.22
N LEU A 28 -13.78 -10.44 16.96
CA LEU A 28 -14.00 -9.28 16.12
C LEU A 28 -15.45 -8.78 16.14
N TYR A 29 -16.40 -9.50 16.75
CA TYR A 29 -17.80 -9.07 16.80
C TYR A 29 -17.93 -7.70 17.50
N GLY A 30 -18.62 -6.76 16.85
CA GLY A 30 -18.80 -5.39 17.38
C GLY A 30 -17.56 -4.49 17.28
N VAL A 31 -16.40 -5.00 16.85
CA VAL A 31 -15.21 -4.18 16.62
C VAL A 31 -15.41 -3.33 15.37
N THR A 32 -15.37 -2.00 15.54
CA THR A 32 -15.51 -1.00 14.48
C THR A 32 -14.21 -0.26 14.16
N ASP A 33 -13.21 -0.35 15.03
CA ASP A 33 -11.88 0.23 14.80
C ASP A 33 -11.13 -0.56 13.71
N GLY A 34 -10.95 0.06 12.55
CA GLY A 34 -10.22 -0.52 11.43
C GLY A 34 -8.76 -0.86 11.76
N LYS A 35 -8.13 -0.14 12.70
CA LYS A 35 -6.77 -0.45 13.15
C LYS A 35 -6.75 -1.77 13.91
N ALA A 36 -7.69 -1.97 14.84
CA ALA A 36 -7.80 -3.21 15.60
C ALA A 36 -8.04 -4.43 14.68
N VAL A 37 -8.94 -4.30 13.70
CA VAL A 37 -9.17 -5.34 12.68
C VAL A 37 -7.91 -5.59 11.86
N GLY A 38 -7.21 -4.54 11.45
CA GLY A 38 -5.97 -4.62 10.70
C GLY A 38 -4.87 -5.37 11.45
N THR A 39 -4.62 -4.99 12.71
CA THR A 39 -3.64 -5.65 13.59
C THR A 39 -3.97 -7.12 13.81
N TYR A 40 -5.25 -7.47 14.00
CA TYR A 40 -5.65 -8.86 14.11
C TYR A 40 -5.25 -9.66 12.86
N LEU A 41 -5.57 -9.15 11.66
CA LEU A 41 -5.33 -9.87 10.41
C LEU A 41 -3.83 -9.97 10.11
N GLU A 42 -3.08 -8.90 10.36
CA GLU A 42 -1.61 -8.87 10.23
C GLU A 42 -0.95 -9.93 11.09
N HIS A 43 -1.27 -9.97 12.39
CA HIS A 43 -0.74 -10.99 13.30
C HIS A 43 -1.15 -12.41 12.89
N LYS A 44 -2.38 -12.59 12.41
CA LYS A 44 -2.88 -13.90 11.98
C LYS A 44 -2.14 -14.39 10.74
N PHE A 45 -1.92 -13.53 9.74
CA PHE A 45 -1.21 -13.89 8.53
C PHE A 45 0.28 -14.17 8.79
N LYS A 46 0.96 -13.34 9.61
CA LYS A 46 2.34 -13.60 10.03
C LYS A 46 2.48 -14.96 10.72
N ARG A 47 1.56 -15.29 11.64
CA ARG A 47 1.53 -16.61 12.31
C ARG A 47 1.29 -17.75 11.33
N TYR A 48 0.38 -17.57 10.37
CA TYR A 48 0.10 -18.53 9.31
C TYR A 48 1.36 -18.86 8.49
N LEU A 49 2.16 -17.85 8.14
CA LEU A 49 3.42 -18.03 7.42
C LEU A 49 4.51 -18.66 8.28
N LYS A 50 4.64 -18.27 9.55
CA LYS A 50 5.70 -18.73 10.47
C LYS A 50 5.65 -20.23 10.74
N GLY A 51 4.48 -20.85 10.60
CA GLY A 51 4.33 -22.31 10.69
C GLY A 51 4.95 -23.08 9.51
N LYS A 52 5.34 -22.39 8.42
CA LYS A 52 5.74 -23.00 7.15
C LYS A 52 7.09 -22.52 6.63
N TYR A 53 7.40 -21.24 6.83
CA TYR A 53 8.54 -20.56 6.21
C TYR A 53 9.42 -19.88 7.24
N ASP A 54 10.70 -19.73 6.86
CA ASP A 54 11.68 -18.94 7.61
C ASP A 54 11.72 -17.51 7.05
N PHE A 55 11.50 -16.52 7.91
CA PHE A 55 11.57 -15.09 7.59
C PHE A 55 11.66 -14.26 8.88
N ILE A 56 12.25 -13.07 8.79
CA ILE A 56 12.26 -12.12 9.91
C ILE A 56 10.93 -11.37 9.93
N GLU A 57 10.23 -11.42 11.06
CA GLU A 57 9.07 -10.56 11.28
C GLU A 57 9.53 -9.12 11.51
N GLY A 58 9.00 -8.21 10.70
CA GLY A 58 9.14 -6.79 10.94
C GLY A 58 8.42 -6.35 12.20
N SER A 59 8.96 -5.33 12.84
CA SER A 59 8.32 -4.66 13.98
C SER A 59 7.61 -3.38 13.53
N SER A 60 6.63 -2.93 14.32
CA SER A 60 6.03 -1.61 14.12
C SER A 60 7.05 -0.46 14.22
N ALA A 61 8.21 -0.69 14.86
CA ALA A 61 9.31 0.27 14.93
C ALA A 61 10.16 0.32 13.65
N SER A 62 10.30 -0.79 12.92
CA SER A 62 10.97 -0.84 11.60
C SER A 62 10.10 -0.33 10.46
N GLY A 63 8.77 -0.36 10.63
CA GLY A 63 7.80 0.23 9.69
C GLY A 63 7.55 -0.58 8.40
N ILE A 64 8.11 -1.78 8.28
CA ILE A 64 7.89 -2.75 7.19
C ILE A 64 7.66 -4.12 7.81
N ASP A 65 6.59 -4.81 7.41
CA ASP A 65 6.20 -6.12 7.97
C ASP A 65 7.08 -7.31 7.57
N PHE A 66 7.62 -7.30 6.35
CA PHE A 66 8.53 -8.33 5.82
C PHE A 66 9.84 -7.68 5.33
N PRO A 67 10.77 -7.35 6.24
CA PRO A 67 11.99 -6.60 5.91
C PRO A 67 12.86 -7.28 4.85
N ASP A 68 13.04 -8.60 4.94
CA ASP A 68 13.86 -9.39 3.99
C ASP A 68 13.34 -9.32 2.55
N LEU A 69 12.04 -9.04 2.39
CA LEU A 69 11.38 -8.92 1.10
C LEU A 69 11.16 -7.47 0.66
N LEU A 70 11.41 -6.51 1.56
CA LEU A 70 10.98 -5.12 1.41
C LEU A 70 9.49 -5.03 1.04
N VAL A 71 8.65 -5.78 1.76
CA VAL A 71 7.18 -5.78 1.59
C VAL A 71 6.53 -5.37 2.89
N ASP A 72 5.66 -4.37 2.82
CA ASP A 72 4.84 -3.92 3.93
C ASP A 72 3.39 -4.38 3.74
N MET A 73 2.75 -4.87 4.80
CA MET A 73 1.39 -5.38 4.75
C MET A 73 0.41 -4.28 5.15
N LYS A 74 -0.63 -4.11 4.35
CA LYS A 74 -1.70 -3.15 4.60
C LYS A 74 -3.03 -3.87 4.65
N VAL A 75 -3.79 -3.61 5.70
CA VAL A 75 -5.14 -4.15 5.86
C VAL A 75 -6.11 -2.99 5.93
N THR A 76 -7.15 -3.02 5.12
CA THR A 76 -8.09 -1.88 5.03
C THR A 76 -9.50 -2.33 4.69
N SER A 77 -10.49 -1.55 5.13
CA SER A 77 -11.89 -1.79 4.80
C SER A 77 -12.22 -1.30 3.40
N ILE A 78 -13.02 -2.05 2.64
CA ILE A 78 -13.54 -1.61 1.34
C ILE A 78 -14.39 -0.32 1.45
N LYS A 79 -15.01 -0.05 2.61
CA LYS A 79 -15.80 1.17 2.84
C LYS A 79 -14.92 2.43 2.81
N GLN A 80 -13.71 2.32 3.34
CA GLN A 80 -12.75 3.41 3.41
C GLN A 80 -11.32 2.87 3.19
N PRO A 81 -10.95 2.55 1.93
CA PRO A 81 -9.73 1.83 1.61
C PRO A 81 -8.52 2.77 1.68
N GLN A 82 -8.07 3.02 2.91
CA GLN A 82 -6.90 3.81 3.23
C GLN A 82 -6.18 3.28 4.48
N SER A 83 -4.95 3.70 4.66
CA SER A 83 -4.24 3.56 5.94
C SER A 83 -3.32 4.75 6.18
N SER A 84 -2.89 4.94 7.42
CA SER A 84 -1.76 5.82 7.71
C SER A 84 -0.49 5.28 7.05
N CYS A 85 0.41 6.19 6.67
CA CYS A 85 1.75 5.83 6.26
C CYS A 85 2.74 6.82 6.89
N PRO A 86 3.77 6.33 7.59
CA PRO A 86 4.85 7.20 8.06
C PRO A 86 5.72 7.59 6.86
N TYR A 87 5.32 8.65 6.14
CA TYR A 87 6.17 9.27 5.13
C TYR A 87 7.41 9.86 5.79
N LYS A 88 8.57 9.61 5.20
CA LYS A 88 9.87 10.14 5.63
C LYS A 88 10.22 11.44 4.92
N SER A 89 9.78 11.62 3.67
CA SER A 89 10.03 12.84 2.89
C SER A 89 9.05 13.02 1.73
N ALA A 90 8.96 14.25 1.23
CA ALA A 90 8.20 14.62 0.03
C ALA A 90 8.65 13.83 -1.21
N ARG A 91 9.93 13.48 -1.29
CA ARG A 91 10.52 12.63 -2.33
C ARG A 91 9.75 11.33 -2.56
N GLN A 92 9.22 10.71 -1.51
CA GLN A 92 8.46 9.46 -1.63
C GLN A 92 7.12 9.63 -2.37
N LYS A 93 6.56 10.85 -2.39
CA LYS A 93 5.35 11.13 -3.18
C LYS A 93 5.64 11.10 -4.69
N ILE A 94 6.87 11.41 -5.08
CA ILE A 94 7.33 11.46 -6.48
C ILE A 94 7.91 10.11 -6.91
N PHE A 95 8.81 9.53 -6.12
CA PHE A 95 9.57 8.33 -6.51
C PHE A 95 9.06 7.03 -5.90
N GLY A 96 8.09 7.10 -5.00
CA GLY A 96 7.54 5.94 -4.30
C GLY A 96 8.16 5.70 -2.93
N LEU A 97 7.63 4.70 -2.23
CA LEU A 97 7.93 4.41 -0.83
C LEU A 97 9.33 3.78 -0.63
N GLY A 98 9.89 3.17 -1.67
CA GLY A 98 11.14 2.41 -1.62
C GLY A 98 10.96 0.94 -1.19
N TYR A 99 9.72 0.50 -1.04
CA TYR A 99 9.33 -0.88 -0.72
C TYR A 99 7.97 -1.19 -1.34
N SER A 100 7.67 -2.48 -1.50
CA SER A 100 6.41 -2.96 -2.08
C SER A 100 5.32 -3.07 -1.02
N LEU A 101 4.06 -3.08 -1.45
CA LEU A 101 2.91 -3.27 -0.57
C LEU A 101 2.19 -4.58 -0.90
N ILE A 102 1.76 -5.31 0.12
CA ILE A 102 0.70 -6.32 -0.02
C ILE A 102 -0.53 -5.85 0.75
N ILE A 103 -1.65 -5.70 0.04
CA ILE A 103 -2.83 -5.01 0.54
C ILE A 103 -3.99 -6.01 0.62
N PHE A 104 -4.51 -6.26 1.81
CA PHE A 104 -5.74 -7.00 2.05
C PHE A 104 -6.90 -6.03 2.25
N VAL A 105 -7.90 -6.13 1.37
CA VAL A 105 -9.10 -5.30 1.41
C VAL A 105 -10.26 -6.17 1.87
N TYR A 106 -10.86 -5.83 3.01
CA TYR A 106 -11.92 -6.63 3.61
C TYR A 106 -13.26 -5.89 3.67
N ASN A 107 -14.34 -6.67 3.67
CA ASN A 107 -15.64 -6.25 4.15
C ASN A 107 -15.97 -7.05 5.42
N LYS A 108 -16.17 -6.36 6.54
CA LYS A 108 -16.52 -6.99 7.82
C LYS A 108 -18.02 -7.07 7.97
N ILE A 109 -18.52 -8.26 8.28
CA ILE A 109 -19.93 -8.55 8.49
C ILE A 109 -20.07 -9.15 9.89
N ASP A 110 -20.97 -8.59 10.69
CA ASP A 110 -21.27 -9.07 12.04
C ASP A 110 -22.60 -9.84 12.02
N ASP A 111 -22.61 -11.02 12.64
CA ASP A 111 -23.82 -11.79 12.92
C ASP A 111 -24.21 -11.60 14.38
N SER A 112 -25.34 -10.94 14.61
CA SER A 112 -25.83 -10.62 15.95
C SER A 112 -26.44 -11.80 16.70
N LYS A 113 -26.86 -12.86 16.00
CA LYS A 113 -27.43 -14.06 16.62
C LYS A 113 -26.32 -14.92 17.22
N GLU A 114 -25.29 -15.17 16.43
CA GLU A 114 -24.15 -16.02 16.80
C GLU A 114 -23.04 -15.23 17.53
N LYS A 115 -23.12 -13.89 17.54
CA LYS A 115 -22.11 -12.97 18.09
C LYS A 115 -20.71 -13.22 17.52
N ILE A 116 -20.65 -13.35 16.20
CA ILE A 116 -19.41 -13.56 15.45
C ILE A 116 -19.26 -12.49 14.38
N ALA A 117 -18.01 -12.22 13.98
CA ALA A 117 -17.71 -11.45 12.79
C ALA A 117 -17.04 -12.33 11.74
N GLN A 118 -17.21 -11.96 10.48
CA GLN A 118 -16.52 -12.56 9.35
C GLN A 118 -15.85 -11.44 8.55
N LEU A 119 -14.56 -11.64 8.23
CA LEU A 119 -13.81 -10.76 7.36
C LEU A 119 -13.85 -11.33 5.94
N ASN A 120 -14.84 -10.89 5.15
CA ASN A 120 -14.89 -11.27 3.75
C ASN A 120 -13.81 -10.49 2.98
N ILE A 121 -12.70 -11.15 2.65
CA ILE A 121 -11.65 -10.53 1.85
C ILE A 121 -12.22 -10.32 0.44
N GLN A 122 -12.19 -9.07 -0.03
CA GLN A 122 -12.68 -8.68 -1.34
C GLN A 122 -11.55 -8.68 -2.36
N ASN A 123 -10.39 -8.16 -1.96
CA ASN A 123 -9.21 -8.08 -2.81
C ASN A 123 -7.95 -8.34 -1.99
N THR A 124 -6.99 -9.02 -2.59
CA THR A 124 -5.58 -9.01 -2.18
C THR A 124 -4.75 -8.56 -3.35
N ILE A 125 -3.91 -7.55 -3.13
CA ILE A 125 -3.19 -6.88 -4.23
C ILE A 125 -1.74 -6.72 -3.82
N TYR A 126 -0.83 -7.03 -4.72
CA TYR A 126 0.57 -6.67 -4.57
C TYR A 126 0.91 -5.47 -5.45
N VAL A 127 1.55 -4.48 -4.86
CA VAL A 127 2.03 -3.26 -5.51
C VAL A 127 3.55 -3.25 -5.42
N SER A 128 4.24 -3.41 -6.54
CA SER A 128 5.70 -3.33 -6.59
C SER A 128 6.21 -1.95 -6.14
N ALA A 129 7.37 -1.90 -5.50
CA ALA A 129 7.97 -0.66 -4.98
C ALA A 129 7.98 0.50 -5.99
N GLU A 130 8.32 0.20 -7.25
CA GLU A 130 8.37 1.11 -8.40
C GLU A 130 7.03 1.82 -8.71
N ARG A 131 5.92 1.29 -8.21
CA ARG A 131 4.53 1.74 -8.49
C ARG A 131 3.86 2.40 -7.29
N THR A 132 4.59 2.59 -6.19
CA THR A 132 4.05 3.11 -4.92
C THR A 132 4.02 4.64 -4.82
N ALA A 133 4.45 5.37 -5.85
CA ALA A 133 4.38 6.83 -5.90
C ALA A 133 2.92 7.36 -6.04
N ASP A 134 2.74 8.68 -5.88
CA ASP A 134 1.43 9.30 -6.04
C ASP A 134 1.08 9.38 -7.52
N PHE A 135 -0.10 8.89 -7.87
CA PHE A 135 -0.55 8.84 -9.25
C PHE A 135 -0.65 10.23 -9.90
N GLN A 136 -1.22 11.22 -9.21
CA GLN A 136 -1.43 12.55 -9.78
C GLN A 136 -0.13 13.36 -9.85
N MET A 137 0.74 13.19 -8.85
CA MET A 137 2.07 13.80 -8.85
C MET A 137 2.91 13.29 -10.02
N THR A 138 3.07 11.97 -10.12
CA THR A 138 3.90 11.36 -11.19
C THR A 138 3.33 11.60 -12.57
N ARG A 139 2.00 11.53 -12.73
CA ARG A 139 1.35 11.84 -14.01
C ARG A 139 1.58 13.29 -14.45
N GLY A 140 1.46 14.24 -13.53
CA GLY A 140 1.68 15.66 -13.85
C GLY A 140 3.13 15.96 -14.18
N ILE A 141 4.07 15.40 -13.42
CA ILE A 141 5.51 15.52 -13.70
C ILE A 141 5.84 14.97 -15.09
N ASN A 142 5.42 13.74 -15.39
CA ASN A 142 5.71 13.12 -16.68
C ASN A 142 5.09 13.91 -17.83
N GLN A 143 3.90 14.48 -17.65
CA GLN A 143 3.28 15.34 -18.65
C GLN A 143 4.03 16.66 -18.89
N ILE A 144 4.66 17.23 -17.86
CA ILE A 144 5.52 18.42 -18.02
C ILE A 144 6.76 18.06 -18.83
N LEU A 145 7.41 16.93 -18.49
CA LEU A 145 8.59 16.45 -19.19
C LEU A 145 8.28 16.10 -20.66
N ASP A 146 7.14 15.46 -20.93
CA ASP A 146 6.68 15.13 -22.29
C ASP A 146 6.43 16.38 -23.14
N ASN A 147 6.14 17.52 -22.51
CA ASN A 147 5.94 18.82 -23.15
C ASN A 147 7.22 19.68 -23.21
N GLU A 148 8.40 19.08 -23.00
CA GLU A 148 9.69 19.77 -22.97
C GLU A 148 9.80 20.86 -21.89
N GLY A 149 9.04 20.70 -20.79
CA GLY A 149 9.09 21.60 -19.64
C GLY A 149 10.45 21.59 -18.95
N ASN A 150 10.84 22.74 -18.41
CA ASN A 150 12.13 22.95 -17.76
C ASN A 150 12.04 22.85 -16.22
N GLN A 151 13.15 23.15 -15.54
CA GLN A 151 13.24 23.08 -14.08
C GLN A 151 12.22 24.00 -13.38
N ASP A 152 12.01 25.21 -13.90
CA ASP A 152 11.08 26.18 -13.32
C ASP A 152 9.63 25.70 -13.44
N ASP A 153 9.26 25.05 -14.54
CA ASP A 153 7.93 24.46 -14.75
C ASP A 153 7.65 23.35 -13.72
N ILE A 154 8.66 22.52 -13.43
CA ILE A 154 8.56 21.46 -12.42
C ILE A 154 8.42 22.08 -11.03
N ILE A 155 9.27 23.06 -10.68
CA ILE A 155 9.21 23.74 -9.37
C ILE A 155 7.83 24.36 -9.17
N ALA A 156 7.31 25.09 -10.16
CA ALA A 156 5.98 25.68 -10.13
C ALA A 156 4.90 24.61 -9.89
N PHE A 157 4.99 23.47 -10.59
CA PHE A 157 4.07 22.35 -10.39
C PHE A 157 4.15 21.75 -8.98
N LEU A 158 5.34 21.58 -8.40
CA LEU A 158 5.49 21.04 -7.04
C LEU A 158 4.80 21.95 -6.01
N PHE A 159 4.93 23.26 -6.16
CA PHE A 159 4.25 24.24 -5.30
C PHE A 159 2.75 24.30 -5.53
N ASP A 160 2.28 24.28 -6.77
CA ASP A 160 0.85 24.23 -7.11
C ASP A 160 0.17 22.99 -6.52
N ARG A 161 0.90 21.86 -6.48
CA ARG A 161 0.46 20.63 -5.83
C ARG A 161 0.60 20.65 -4.31
N ASN A 162 0.98 21.77 -3.71
CA ASN A 162 1.18 21.96 -2.27
C ASN A 162 2.08 20.86 -1.68
N LEU A 163 3.17 20.51 -2.38
CA LEU A 163 4.18 19.62 -1.83
C LEU A 163 4.90 20.37 -0.69
N PRO A 164 4.99 19.81 0.54
CA PRO A 164 5.58 20.49 1.67
C PRO A 164 7.10 20.37 1.64
N VAL A 165 7.70 21.16 0.76
CA VAL A 165 9.14 21.32 0.57
C VAL A 165 9.46 22.81 0.55
N ASP A 166 10.68 23.18 0.97
CA ASP A 166 11.16 24.54 0.77
C ASP A 166 11.71 24.74 -0.65
N GLU A 167 12.10 25.97 -0.99
CA GLU A 167 12.60 26.32 -2.33
C GLU A 167 13.88 25.56 -2.71
N ILE A 168 14.74 25.25 -1.74
CA ILE A 168 16.01 24.54 -1.97
C ILE A 168 15.71 23.07 -2.28
N GLU A 169 14.88 22.41 -1.46
CA GLU A 169 14.47 21.03 -1.67
C GLU A 169 13.64 20.90 -2.97
N ALA A 170 12.78 21.86 -3.29
CA ALA A 170 12.04 21.89 -4.56
C ALA A 170 12.99 21.97 -5.77
N ALA A 171 14.01 22.83 -5.72
CA ALA A 171 14.99 22.95 -6.79
C ALA A 171 15.79 21.66 -6.99
N ASN A 172 16.24 21.04 -5.89
CA ASN A 172 16.95 19.76 -5.91
C ASN A 172 16.07 18.62 -6.47
N LEU A 173 14.80 18.57 -6.06
CA LEU A 173 13.84 17.58 -6.57
C LEU A 173 13.57 17.79 -8.06
N ALA A 174 13.45 19.03 -8.51
CA ALA A 174 13.23 19.33 -9.92
C ALA A 174 14.43 18.91 -10.79
N GLU A 175 15.65 19.16 -10.32
CA GLU A 175 16.86 18.66 -10.98
C GLU A 175 16.89 17.12 -11.00
N GLU A 176 16.57 16.44 -9.89
CA GLU A 176 16.50 14.98 -9.83
C GLU A 176 15.45 14.42 -10.80
N ILE A 177 14.26 15.05 -10.88
CA ILE A 177 13.17 14.65 -11.78
C ILE A 177 13.60 14.70 -13.25
N ILE A 178 14.33 15.74 -13.66
CA ILE A 178 14.80 15.88 -15.06
C ILE A 178 15.79 14.77 -15.40
N HIS A 179 16.75 14.49 -14.50
CA HIS A 179 17.77 13.47 -14.72
C HIS A 179 17.25 12.04 -14.56
N ASN A 180 16.24 11.85 -13.73
CA ASN A 180 15.64 10.56 -13.41
C ASN A 180 14.11 10.72 -13.31
N PRO A 181 13.39 10.72 -14.44
CA PRO A 181 11.94 10.87 -14.44
C PRO A 181 11.22 9.79 -13.62
N PRO A 182 10.21 10.13 -12.80
CA PRO A 182 9.53 9.15 -11.97
C PRO A 182 8.66 8.20 -12.80
N LYS A 183 8.66 6.91 -12.42
CA LYS A 183 7.68 5.97 -12.93
C LYS A 183 6.27 6.34 -12.48
N GLN A 184 5.28 6.06 -13.31
CA GLN A 184 3.87 6.25 -12.94
C GLN A 184 3.55 5.45 -11.67
N GLY A 185 3.21 6.17 -10.61
CA GLY A 185 2.72 5.62 -9.36
C GLY A 185 1.21 5.38 -9.42
N PHE A 186 0.68 4.54 -8.52
CA PHE A 186 -0.74 4.20 -8.51
C PHE A 186 -1.44 4.47 -7.18
N LEU A 187 -0.71 4.84 -6.13
CA LEU A 187 -1.30 5.25 -4.87
C LEU A 187 -1.86 6.67 -4.98
N THR A 188 -2.81 7.01 -4.11
CA THR A 188 -3.12 8.41 -3.81
C THR A 188 -2.56 8.71 -2.43
N ILE A 189 -1.77 9.76 -2.31
CA ILE A 189 -1.04 10.13 -1.10
C ILE A 189 -1.57 11.50 -0.65
N SER A 190 -2.11 11.63 0.57
CA SER A 190 -2.67 12.92 1.04
C SER A 190 -1.59 13.86 1.59
N ASN A 191 -1.63 15.16 1.26
CA ASN A 191 -0.68 16.16 1.76
C ASN A 191 -0.92 16.63 3.23
N ALA A 192 -1.77 15.95 4.00
CA ALA A 192 -2.14 16.39 5.35
C ALA A 192 -1.03 16.15 6.39
N LEU A 193 -1.13 16.82 7.55
CA LEU A 193 -0.30 16.66 8.77
C LEU A 193 0.00 15.20 9.16
N GLN A 194 -0.86 14.26 8.75
CA GLN A 194 -0.62 12.83 8.79
C GLN A 194 -0.92 12.23 7.42
N TRP A 195 0.13 11.92 6.67
CA TRP A 195 0.06 11.31 5.35
C TRP A 195 -0.71 9.98 5.39
N ARG A 196 -1.63 9.80 4.44
CA ARG A 196 -2.40 8.57 4.25
C ARG A 196 -2.26 8.08 2.83
N LEU A 197 -2.15 6.75 2.70
CA LEU A 197 -2.25 6.04 1.44
C LEU A 197 -3.71 5.70 1.19
N GLN A 198 -4.21 5.99 0.00
CA GLN A 198 -5.53 5.54 -0.43
C GLN A 198 -5.38 4.54 -1.57
N TYR A 199 -6.16 3.46 -1.48
CA TYR A 199 -5.97 2.27 -2.31
C TYR A 199 -7.02 2.11 -3.41
N ARG A 200 -7.99 3.03 -3.53
CA ARG A 200 -9.08 2.91 -4.53
C ARG A 200 -8.58 2.63 -5.94
N ARG A 201 -7.50 3.31 -6.35
CA ARG A 201 -6.94 3.14 -7.70
C ARG A 201 -6.27 1.80 -7.89
N VAL A 202 -5.43 1.36 -6.95
CA VAL A 202 -4.79 0.05 -7.05
C VAL A 202 -5.82 -1.08 -7.00
N ILE A 203 -6.91 -0.93 -6.24
CA ILE A 203 -8.04 -1.87 -6.27
C ILE A 203 -8.68 -1.96 -7.65
N SER A 204 -8.90 -0.82 -8.30
CA SER A 204 -9.53 -0.77 -9.63
C SER A 204 -8.63 -1.32 -10.74
N LEU A 205 -7.31 -1.13 -10.65
CA LEU A 205 -6.35 -1.41 -11.74
C LEU A 205 -5.49 -2.65 -11.49
N ALA A 206 -5.65 -3.35 -10.36
CA ALA A 206 -4.96 -4.60 -10.11
C ALA A 206 -5.20 -5.60 -11.26
N GLY A 207 -4.11 -6.18 -11.76
CA GLY A 207 -4.09 -7.10 -12.90
C GLY A 207 -4.09 -6.43 -14.27
N GLN A 208 -4.24 -5.10 -14.36
CA GLN A 208 -4.29 -4.37 -15.64
C GLN A 208 -2.99 -3.60 -15.94
N GLU A 209 -2.20 -3.32 -14.91
CA GLU A 209 -1.00 -2.49 -15.00
C GLU A 209 0.21 -3.25 -14.46
N GLU A 210 1.37 -3.04 -15.09
CA GLU A 210 2.61 -3.68 -14.67
C GLU A 210 2.98 -3.29 -13.23
N GLY A 211 3.24 -4.30 -12.39
CA GLY A 211 3.59 -4.10 -10.99
C GLY A 211 2.37 -3.99 -10.06
N LEU A 212 1.14 -4.05 -10.59
CA LEU A 212 -0.10 -4.23 -9.82
C LEU A 212 -0.65 -5.64 -10.02
N ILE A 213 -0.32 -6.56 -9.13
CA ILE A 213 -0.75 -7.97 -9.22
C ILE A 213 -2.06 -8.15 -8.45
N ASP A 214 -3.10 -8.62 -9.13
CA ASP A 214 -4.34 -9.07 -8.51
C ASP A 214 -4.11 -10.47 -7.94
N ILE A 215 -3.81 -10.57 -6.65
CA ILE A 215 -3.52 -11.85 -5.98
C ILE A 215 -4.81 -12.63 -5.75
N TYR A 216 -5.85 -11.94 -5.28
CA TYR A 216 -7.14 -12.54 -5.00
C TYR A 216 -8.24 -11.50 -5.23
N ARG A 217 -9.36 -11.94 -5.80
CA ARG A 217 -10.57 -11.14 -5.97
C ARG A 217 -11.77 -12.02 -5.69
N ALA A 218 -12.65 -11.58 -4.79
CA ALA A 218 -13.91 -12.26 -4.57
C ALA A 218 -14.78 -12.16 -5.84
N ASN A 219 -15.35 -13.30 -6.24
CA ASN A 219 -16.28 -13.39 -7.37
C ASN A 219 -17.62 -12.72 -7.08
#